data_AF-A0A1J4W1Z0-F1
#
_entry.id   AF-A0A1J4W1Z0-F1
#
_cell.length_a   1.000
_cell.length_b   1.000
_cell.length_c   1.000
_cell.angle_alpha   90.00
_cell.angle_beta   90.00
_cell.angle_gamma   90.00
#
_symmetry.space_group_name_H-M   'P 1'
#
loop_
_entity.id
_entity.type
_entity.pdbx_description
1 polymer ?
#
loop_
_entity_poly.entity_id
_entity_poly.type
_entity_poly.pdbx_seq_one_letter_code
_entity_poly.pdbx_strand_id
1 'polypeptide(L)'
;MVKYIHSINLDNWHVCWNLSLKGILISPKLFLKYNPEFVIKNTESLISEITSTPTPTGIIILTNKNQDRVQVEIEFEKIRQEKYSHLPSRFNCLWVAENSESGNKLIENMFNSSEERRTLPVEILPQSKIHKTDKRWYEKYYSNNNKEFIDNYWLGKEYNSKARWEFLVDGGFKISKEEILFLRDIIRKRHVNVLGKGFIEKTYQLHLL
;
A
#
# COMPACT_ATOMS: atom_id res chain seq x y z
N MET A 1 -5.26 2.10 21.75
CA MET A 1 -4.95 3.29 20.93
C MET A 1 -4.54 2.80 19.54
N VAL A 2 -5.15 3.30 18.46
CA VAL A 2 -4.80 2.87 17.10
C VAL A 2 -3.46 3.47 16.71
N LYS A 3 -2.52 2.61 16.29
CA LYS A 3 -1.13 3.00 16.05
C LYS A 3 -0.86 3.48 14.63
N TYR A 4 -1.63 2.98 13.64
CA TYR A 4 -1.38 3.24 12.23
C TYR A 4 -2.65 3.64 11.47
N ILE A 5 -2.44 4.34 10.36
CA ILE A 5 -3.49 4.76 9.43
C ILE A 5 -3.10 4.44 7.99
N HIS A 6 -4.10 4.22 7.14
CA HIS A 6 -3.97 4.00 5.70
C HIS A 6 -5.09 4.78 4.98
N SER A 7 -4.83 5.31 3.78
CA SER A 7 -5.89 5.96 2.98
C SER A 7 -6.22 5.13 1.75
N ILE A 8 -7.52 5.04 1.49
CA ILE A 8 -8.05 4.42 0.27
C ILE A 8 -8.82 5.45 -0.57
N ASN A 9 -8.83 5.23 -1.88
CA ASN A 9 -9.72 5.94 -2.80
C ASN A 9 -11.08 5.23 -2.81
N LEU A 10 -12.16 5.95 -2.49
CA LEU A 10 -13.51 5.41 -2.40
C LEU A 10 -14.12 5.06 -3.75
N ASP A 11 -13.56 5.55 -4.85
CA ASP A 11 -13.95 5.21 -6.22
C ASP A 11 -13.26 3.93 -6.71
N ASN A 12 -12.22 3.47 -6.01
CA ASN A 12 -11.64 2.15 -6.26
C ASN A 12 -12.55 1.06 -5.67
N TRP A 13 -13.50 0.61 -6.49
CA TRP A 13 -14.48 -0.41 -6.10
C TRP A 13 -13.83 -1.69 -5.57
N HIS A 14 -12.68 -2.11 -6.13
CA HIS A 14 -12.03 -3.37 -5.77
C HIS A 14 -11.46 -3.33 -4.35
N VAL A 15 -10.72 -2.27 -4.00
CA VAL A 15 -10.18 -2.09 -2.64
C VAL A 15 -11.32 -1.95 -1.63
N CYS A 16 -12.33 -1.14 -1.95
CA CYS A 16 -13.50 -0.94 -1.09
C CYS A 16 -14.26 -2.25 -0.88
N TRP A 17 -14.46 -3.03 -1.95
CA TRP A 17 -15.15 -4.31 -1.89
C TRP A 17 -14.43 -5.32 -1.00
N ASN A 18 -13.12 -5.52 -1.22
CA ASN A 18 -12.31 -6.47 -0.45
C ASN A 18 -12.32 -6.15 1.05
N LEU A 19 -12.14 -4.87 1.40
CA LEU A 19 -12.24 -4.41 2.78
C LEU A 19 -13.67 -4.54 3.33
N SER A 20 -14.72 -4.29 2.53
CA SER A 20 -16.12 -4.38 2.99
C SER A 20 -16.57 -5.80 3.33
N LEU A 21 -15.89 -6.83 2.79
CA LEU A 21 -16.24 -8.23 3.06
C LEU A 21 -15.65 -8.72 4.37
N LYS A 22 -14.33 -8.58 4.53
CA LYS A 22 -13.58 -9.22 5.63
C LYS A 22 -12.84 -8.23 6.52
N GLY A 23 -12.83 -6.95 6.17
CA GLY A 23 -12.06 -5.92 6.88
C GLY A 23 -10.56 -6.14 6.81
N ILE A 24 -10.06 -6.94 5.86
CA ILE A 24 -8.64 -7.28 5.73
C ILE A 24 -8.17 -6.86 4.35
N LEU A 25 -7.04 -6.17 4.30
CA LEU A 25 -6.28 -5.91 3.08
C LEU A 25 -4.90 -6.54 3.22
N ILE A 26 -4.48 -7.30 2.21
CA ILE A 26 -3.17 -7.96 2.18
C ILE A 26 -2.32 -7.41 1.05
N SER A 27 -0.99 -7.48 1.22
CA SER A 27 -0.02 -7.17 0.18
C SER A 27 -0.23 -8.10 -1.01
N PRO A 28 0.02 -7.62 -2.25
CA PRO A 28 -0.13 -8.43 -3.46
C PRO A 28 0.73 -9.70 -3.43
N LYS A 29 1.89 -9.66 -2.77
CA LYS A 29 2.77 -10.82 -2.58
C LYS A 29 2.14 -11.89 -1.70
N LEU A 30 1.53 -11.50 -0.58
CA LEU A 30 0.84 -12.45 0.29
C LEU A 30 -0.42 -12.99 -0.39
N PHE A 31 -1.12 -12.16 -1.17
CA PHE A 31 -2.26 -12.61 -1.97
C PHE A 31 -1.89 -13.74 -2.94
N LEU A 32 -0.81 -13.56 -3.72
CA LEU A 32 -0.33 -14.59 -4.66
C LEU A 32 0.10 -15.89 -3.96
N LYS A 33 0.68 -15.80 -2.75
CA LYS A 33 1.03 -16.99 -1.97
C LYS A 33 -0.20 -17.85 -1.65
N TYR A 34 -1.34 -17.23 -1.40
CA TYR A 34 -2.59 -17.93 -1.10
C TYR A 34 -3.44 -18.24 -2.34
N ASN A 35 -3.17 -17.59 -3.48
CA ASN A 35 -3.90 -17.74 -4.73
C ASN A 35 -2.90 -17.91 -5.91
N PRO A 36 -2.12 -19.00 -5.93
CA PRO A 36 -1.02 -19.20 -6.88
C PRO A 36 -1.48 -19.33 -8.33
N GLU A 37 -2.77 -19.59 -8.57
CA GLU A 37 -3.38 -19.63 -9.90
C GLU A 37 -3.43 -18.25 -10.59
N PHE A 38 -3.27 -17.16 -9.83
CA PHE A 38 -3.24 -15.78 -10.36
C PHE A 38 -1.84 -15.31 -10.81
N VAL A 39 -0.85 -16.22 -10.86
CA VAL A 39 0.53 -15.88 -11.24
C VAL A 39 0.61 -15.49 -12.73
N ILE A 40 1.07 -14.27 -13.01
CA ILE A 40 1.42 -13.84 -14.37
C ILE A 40 2.68 -14.58 -14.80
N LYS A 41 2.54 -15.48 -15.78
CA LYS A 41 3.66 -16.18 -16.41
C LYS A 41 4.43 -15.22 -17.32
N ASN A 42 5.76 -15.24 -17.22
CA ASN A 42 6.74 -14.53 -18.06
C ASN A 42 6.89 -13.02 -17.89
N THR A 43 7.49 -12.60 -16.76
CA THR A 43 8.18 -11.32 -16.72
C THR A 43 9.45 -11.41 -15.86
N GLU A 44 10.44 -10.56 -16.14
CA GLU A 44 11.69 -10.45 -15.37
C GLU A 44 11.42 -10.37 -13.85
N SER A 45 12.36 -10.80 -13.00
CA SER A 45 12.14 -10.90 -11.53
C SER A 45 11.55 -9.62 -10.92
N LEU A 46 12.00 -8.45 -11.38
CA LEU A 46 11.51 -7.14 -10.95
C LEU A 46 10.03 -6.91 -11.32
N ILE A 47 9.64 -7.31 -12.52
CA ILE A 47 8.27 -7.17 -13.03
C ILE A 47 7.35 -8.23 -12.40
N SER A 48 7.88 -9.40 -12.04
CA SER A 48 7.13 -10.42 -11.29
C SER A 48 6.71 -9.94 -9.90
N GLU A 49 7.49 -9.05 -9.26
CA GLU A 49 7.13 -8.45 -7.97
C GLU A 49 6.02 -7.38 -8.08
N ILE A 50 5.79 -6.83 -9.28
CA ILE A 50 4.85 -5.73 -9.54
C ILE A 50 3.43 -6.23 -9.85
N THR A 51 3.26 -7.46 -10.33
CA THR A 51 2.18 -7.81 -11.27
C THR A 51 0.95 -8.55 -10.72
N SER A 52 0.54 -8.39 -9.46
CA SER A 52 -0.74 -8.97 -8.97
C SER A 52 -1.78 -7.99 -8.47
N THR A 53 -1.39 -6.85 -7.92
CA THR A 53 -2.28 -5.70 -7.66
C THR A 53 -1.36 -4.48 -7.53
N PRO A 54 -1.34 -3.55 -8.50
CA PRO A 54 -0.28 -2.56 -8.54
C PRO A 54 -0.44 -1.57 -7.37
N THR A 55 0.56 -1.53 -6.48
CA THR A 55 0.68 -0.49 -5.44
C THR A 55 0.92 0.87 -6.10
N PRO A 56 0.79 2.02 -5.40
CA PRO A 56 1.13 3.32 -5.98
C PRO A 56 2.51 3.33 -6.66
N THR A 57 3.49 2.65 -6.08
CA THR A 57 4.84 2.48 -6.66
C THR A 57 4.86 1.54 -7.85
N GLY A 58 4.15 0.40 -7.80
CA GLY A 58 4.00 -0.48 -8.97
C GLY A 58 3.33 0.23 -10.15
N ILE A 59 2.29 1.05 -9.88
CA ILE A 59 1.65 1.91 -10.88
C ILE A 59 2.66 2.91 -11.43
N ILE A 60 3.49 3.52 -10.58
CA ILE A 60 4.53 4.44 -11.05
C ILE A 60 5.46 3.75 -12.05
N ILE A 61 5.94 2.56 -11.77
CA ILE A 61 6.83 1.84 -12.70
C ILE A 61 6.12 1.45 -13.99
N LEU A 62 4.89 0.95 -13.89
CA LEU A 62 4.15 0.45 -15.05
C LEU A 62 3.61 1.55 -15.97
N THR A 63 3.30 2.73 -15.43
CA THR A 63 2.46 3.72 -16.13
C THR A 63 2.97 5.16 -16.07
N ASN A 64 3.98 5.47 -15.25
CA ASN A 64 4.41 6.86 -15.08
C ASN A 64 5.26 7.33 -16.27
N LYS A 65 4.93 8.53 -16.78
CA LYS A 65 5.69 9.20 -17.82
C LYS A 65 7.02 9.77 -17.31
N ASN A 66 7.17 9.97 -16.00
CA ASN A 66 8.41 10.46 -15.38
C ASN A 66 9.42 9.31 -15.21
N GLN A 67 10.31 9.17 -16.20
CA GLN A 67 11.34 8.13 -16.24
C GLN A 67 12.34 8.22 -15.08
N ASP A 68 12.64 9.42 -14.58
CA ASP A 68 13.56 9.60 -13.44
C ASP A 68 12.99 8.95 -12.19
N ARG A 69 11.68 9.12 -11.94
CA ARG A 69 11.01 8.51 -10.78
C ARG A 69 10.96 6.99 -10.91
N VAL A 70 10.76 6.47 -12.12
CA VAL A 70 10.83 5.03 -12.39
C VAL A 70 12.23 4.51 -12.08
N GLN A 71 13.28 5.18 -12.56
CA GLN A 71 14.66 4.77 -12.34
C GLN A 71 15.04 4.77 -10.85
N VAL A 72 14.58 5.78 -10.08
CA VAL A 72 14.82 5.81 -8.64
C VAL A 72 14.19 4.60 -7.94
N GLU A 73 12.94 4.27 -8.23
CA GLU A 73 12.28 3.11 -7.64
C GLU A 73 13.01 1.79 -7.99
N ILE A 74 13.49 1.65 -9.24
CA ILE A 74 14.29 0.51 -9.68
C ILE A 74 15.60 0.39 -8.87
N GLU A 75 16.34 1.48 -8.68
CA GLU A 75 17.62 1.44 -7.94
C GLU A 75 17.42 1.13 -6.45
N PHE A 76 16.36 1.66 -5.84
CA PHE A 76 15.99 1.31 -4.46
C PHE A 76 15.71 -0.18 -4.32
N GLU A 77 14.98 -0.76 -5.28
CA GLU A 77 14.62 -2.17 -5.23
C GLU A 77 15.81 -3.09 -5.51
N LYS A 78 16.69 -2.76 -6.46
CA LYS A 78 17.92 -3.53 -6.69
C LYS A 78 18.76 -3.64 -5.42
N ILE A 79 19.03 -2.51 -4.76
CA ILE A 79 19.82 -2.50 -3.52
C ILE A 79 19.07 -3.24 -2.40
N ARG A 80 17.74 -3.14 -2.32
CA ARG A 80 16.95 -3.94 -1.38
C ARG A 80 17.14 -5.43 -1.64
N GLN A 81 17.00 -5.90 -2.88
CA GLN A 81 17.15 -7.31 -3.23
C GLN A 81 18.57 -7.82 -2.94
N GLU A 82 19.59 -7.01 -3.20
CA GLU A 82 21.00 -7.38 -2.97
C GLU A 82 21.37 -7.44 -1.47
N LYS A 83 20.98 -6.44 -0.68
CA LYS A 83 21.48 -6.26 0.70
C LYS A 83 20.42 -6.41 1.79
N TYR A 84 19.16 -6.10 1.47
CA TYR A 84 18.08 -5.98 2.46
C TYR A 84 16.84 -6.80 2.06
N SER A 85 17.06 -7.98 1.45
CA SER A 85 16.00 -8.80 0.83
C SER A 85 14.91 -9.27 1.80
N HIS A 86 15.21 -9.25 3.09
CA HIS A 86 14.29 -9.56 4.17
C HIS A 86 13.24 -8.46 4.44
N LEU A 87 13.48 -7.21 4.01
CA LEU A 87 12.60 -6.06 4.18
C LEU A 87 11.49 -6.00 3.10
N PRO A 88 10.33 -5.39 3.40
CA PRO A 88 9.24 -5.16 2.43
C PRO A 88 9.71 -4.43 1.17
N SER A 89 9.24 -4.88 0.00
CA SER A 89 9.47 -4.18 -1.26
C SER A 89 8.53 -2.99 -1.38
N ARG A 90 9.05 -1.86 -1.88
CA ARG A 90 8.22 -0.68 -2.18
C ARG A 90 7.18 -0.98 -3.26
N PHE A 91 7.41 -2.01 -4.09
CA PHE A 91 6.55 -2.33 -5.24
C PHE A 91 5.31 -3.12 -4.85
N ASN A 92 5.37 -3.86 -3.74
CA ASN A 92 4.28 -4.73 -3.30
C ASN A 92 3.90 -4.54 -1.82
N CYS A 93 4.42 -3.54 -1.13
CA CYS A 93 3.97 -3.27 0.23
C CYS A 93 2.65 -2.49 0.29
N LEU A 94 1.97 -2.59 1.44
CA LEU A 94 0.95 -1.64 1.87
C LEU A 94 1.65 -0.49 2.59
N TRP A 95 1.33 0.73 2.20
CA TRP A 95 1.87 1.95 2.79
C TRP A 95 1.01 2.40 3.96
N VAL A 96 1.59 2.54 5.15
CA VAL A 96 0.88 3.07 6.32
C VAL A 96 1.65 4.23 6.95
N ALA A 97 0.96 5.05 7.71
CA ALA A 97 1.57 6.10 8.53
C ALA A 97 1.22 5.89 10.00
N GLU A 98 2.01 6.48 10.90
CA GLU A 98 1.61 6.59 12.30
C GLU A 98 0.31 7.38 12.41
N ASN A 99 -0.55 7.00 13.36
CA ASN A 99 -1.77 7.75 13.66
C ASN A 99 -1.41 9.02 14.45
N SER A 100 -0.91 10.03 13.74
CA SER A 100 -0.46 11.31 14.28
C SER A 100 -0.74 12.44 13.28
N GLU A 101 -0.60 13.69 13.70
CA GLU A 101 -0.78 14.83 12.80
C GLU A 101 0.22 14.77 11.62
N SER A 102 1.48 14.41 11.88
CA SER A 102 2.50 14.25 10.84
C SER A 102 2.18 13.08 9.90
N GLY A 103 1.63 11.99 10.42
CA GLY A 103 1.21 10.83 9.62
C GLY A 103 0.03 11.16 8.71
N ASN A 104 -0.98 11.88 9.23
CA ASN A 104 -2.11 12.34 8.42
C ASN A 104 -1.65 13.24 7.28
N LYS A 105 -0.78 14.23 7.55
CA LYS A 105 -0.18 15.09 6.52
C LYS A 105 0.61 14.27 5.50
N LEU A 106 1.31 13.21 5.92
CA LEU A 106 2.04 12.35 4.99
C LEU A 106 1.09 11.63 4.04
N ILE A 107 0.03 11.02 4.59
CA ILE A 107 -1.01 10.36 3.80
C ILE A 107 -1.68 11.35 2.84
N GLU A 108 -2.10 12.52 3.31
CA GLU A 108 -2.67 13.58 2.45
C GLU A 108 -1.74 13.98 1.30
N ASN A 109 -0.43 14.08 1.55
CA ASN A 109 0.54 14.43 0.50
C ASN A 109 0.77 13.31 -0.51
N MET A 110 0.66 12.03 -0.11
CA MET A 110 0.81 10.89 -1.03
C MET A 110 -0.35 10.79 -2.01
N PHE A 111 -1.48 11.36 -1.63
CA PHE A 111 -2.77 11.17 -2.22
C PHE A 111 -3.30 12.58 -2.58
N ASN A 112 -3.02 13.07 -3.80
CA ASN A 112 -3.45 14.40 -4.29
C ASN A 112 -4.91 14.76 -3.93
N SER A 113 -5.20 16.03 -3.62
CA SER A 113 -6.48 16.50 -3.05
C SER A 113 -7.75 16.32 -3.90
N SER A 114 -7.67 15.74 -5.10
CA SER A 114 -8.77 15.69 -6.07
C SER A 114 -9.62 14.40 -6.03
N GLU A 115 -9.31 13.44 -5.17
CA GLU A 115 -10.04 12.16 -5.09
C GLU A 115 -10.86 12.05 -3.81
N GLU A 116 -12.04 11.43 -3.88
CA GLU A 116 -12.83 11.10 -2.71
C GLU A 116 -12.15 9.98 -1.91
N ARG A 117 -11.47 10.35 -0.82
CA ARG A 117 -10.68 9.42 -0.01
C ARG A 117 -11.19 9.24 1.39
N ARG A 118 -10.81 8.11 1.98
CA ARG A 118 -11.02 7.83 3.40
C ARG A 118 -9.73 7.32 4.04
N THR A 119 -9.30 8.02 5.08
CA THR A 119 -8.24 7.55 5.98
C THR A 119 -8.87 6.63 7.02
N LEU A 120 -8.36 5.41 7.07
CA LEU A 120 -8.81 4.31 7.92
C LEU A 120 -7.78 4.08 9.03
N PRO A 121 -8.21 3.96 10.30
CA PRO A 121 -7.38 3.37 11.33
C PRO A 121 -7.13 1.89 11.00
N VAL A 122 -5.88 1.44 11.08
CA VAL A 122 -5.51 0.06 10.73
C VAL A 122 -4.71 -0.63 11.82
N GLU A 123 -4.95 -1.93 11.97
CA GLU A 123 -4.14 -2.83 12.80
C GLU A 123 -3.35 -3.76 11.89
N ILE A 124 -2.03 -3.72 11.98
CA ILE A 124 -1.16 -4.58 11.18
C ILE A 124 -1.29 -6.02 11.66
N LEU A 125 -1.44 -6.97 10.73
CA LEU A 125 -1.59 -8.38 11.05
C LEU A 125 -0.27 -8.92 11.66
N PRO A 126 -0.33 -9.80 12.69
CA PRO A 126 0.86 -10.24 13.44
C PRO A 126 2.00 -10.83 12.60
N GLN A 127 1.68 -11.49 11.49
CA GLN A 127 2.62 -12.14 10.59
C GLN A 127 3.25 -11.18 9.56
N SER A 128 2.89 -9.90 9.58
CA SER A 128 3.38 -8.92 8.61
C SER A 128 4.77 -8.43 8.96
N LYS A 129 5.58 -8.17 7.95
CA LYS A 129 6.85 -7.46 8.06
C LYS A 129 6.59 -5.97 7.96
N ILE A 130 7.24 -5.18 8.82
CA ILE A 130 7.13 -3.72 8.82
C ILE A 130 8.53 -3.14 8.68
N HIS A 131 8.70 -2.18 7.76
CA HIS A 131 9.90 -1.36 7.66
C HIS A 131 9.56 0.10 7.93
N LYS A 132 10.23 0.71 8.90
CA LYS A 132 10.11 2.13 9.24
C LYS A 132 11.29 2.87 8.63
N THR A 133 11.03 3.93 7.88
CA THR A 133 12.08 4.70 7.22
C THR A 133 11.71 6.16 7.02
N ASP A 134 12.71 7.01 6.90
CA ASP A 134 12.53 8.44 6.67
C ASP A 134 12.49 8.71 5.17
N LYS A 135 11.32 9.15 4.67
CA LYS A 135 11.09 9.38 3.23
C LYS A 135 12.05 10.41 2.63
N ARG A 136 12.68 11.25 3.47
CA ARG A 136 13.62 12.28 3.01
C ARG A 136 14.88 11.69 2.41
N TRP A 137 15.28 10.47 2.79
CA TRP A 137 16.38 9.78 2.11
C TRP A 137 16.04 9.49 0.64
N TYR A 138 14.80 9.11 0.36
CA TYR A 138 14.30 8.96 -1.01
C TYR A 138 14.31 10.29 -1.76
N GLU A 139 13.76 11.35 -1.17
CA GLU A 139 13.73 12.70 -1.76
C GLU A 139 15.16 13.21 -2.06
N LYS A 140 16.12 12.91 -1.18
CA LYS A 140 17.52 13.29 -1.35
C LYS A 140 18.24 12.49 -2.42
N TYR A 141 17.99 11.17 -2.49
CA TYR A 141 18.49 10.37 -3.61
C TYR A 141 17.94 10.88 -4.94
N TYR A 142 16.64 11.17 -5.01
CA TYR A 142 16.01 11.72 -6.21
C TYR A 142 16.69 13.02 -6.69
N SER A 143 17.24 13.82 -5.76
CA SER A 143 17.86 15.11 -6.08
C SER A 143 19.38 15.06 -6.32
N ASN A 144 20.09 14.03 -5.82
CA ASN A 144 21.57 14.04 -5.73
C ASN A 144 22.21 12.69 -6.14
N ASN A 145 21.42 11.64 -6.36
CA ASN A 145 21.82 10.31 -6.84
C ASN A 145 22.96 9.62 -6.04
N ASN A 146 23.19 10.01 -4.79
CA ASN A 146 24.17 9.36 -3.92
C ASN A 146 23.59 8.07 -3.31
N LYS A 147 24.17 6.91 -3.67
CA LYS A 147 23.73 5.58 -3.23
C LYS A 147 23.71 5.39 -1.71
N GLU A 148 24.51 6.15 -0.95
CA GLU A 148 24.48 6.11 0.52
C GLU A 148 23.08 6.45 1.06
N PHE A 149 22.32 7.30 0.36
CA PHE A 149 20.94 7.62 0.73
C PHE A 149 20.00 6.42 0.62
N ILE A 150 20.24 5.51 -0.34
CA ILE A 150 19.47 4.27 -0.45
C ILE A 150 19.78 3.34 0.72
N ASP A 151 21.07 3.22 1.09
CA ASP A 151 21.47 2.43 2.25
C ASP A 151 20.87 3.01 3.54
N ASN A 152 20.95 4.33 3.75
CA ASN A 152 20.36 4.98 4.94
C ASN A 152 18.84 4.81 5.00
N TYR A 153 18.16 4.82 3.85
CA TYR A 153 16.73 4.53 3.75
C TYR A 153 16.41 3.09 4.18
N TRP A 154 17.15 2.09 3.69
CA TRP A 154 16.88 0.69 4.03
C TRP A 154 17.34 0.30 5.43
N LEU A 155 18.34 1.01 5.98
CA LEU A 155 18.72 0.90 7.39
C LEU A 155 17.71 1.56 8.34
N GLY A 156 16.71 2.30 7.81
CA GLY A 156 15.70 2.99 8.61
C GLY A 156 16.28 4.13 9.45
N LYS A 157 17.42 4.72 9.03
CA LYS A 157 18.04 5.83 9.76
C LYS A 157 17.15 7.06 9.68
N GLU A 158 17.11 7.82 10.77
CA GLU A 158 16.54 9.16 10.77
C GLU A 158 17.40 10.10 9.91
N TYR A 159 16.78 10.90 9.04
CA TYR A 159 17.53 11.87 8.22
C TYR A 159 18.05 13.05 9.07
N ASN A 160 17.23 13.51 10.01
CA ASN A 160 17.53 14.47 11.08
C ASN A 160 16.34 14.53 12.03
N SER A 161 16.44 15.31 13.12
CA SER A 161 15.44 15.49 14.19
C SER A 161 13.99 15.82 13.76
N LYS A 162 13.76 16.17 12.49
CA LYS A 162 12.42 16.39 11.90
C LYS A 162 11.99 15.22 11.01
N ALA A 163 12.20 13.98 11.46
CA ALA A 163 11.89 12.75 10.73
C ALA A 163 10.52 12.75 10.06
N ARG A 164 10.48 12.28 8.81
CA ARG A 164 9.24 12.05 8.07
C ARG A 164 9.07 10.56 7.84
N TRP A 165 8.58 9.89 8.88
CA TRP A 165 8.45 8.44 8.91
C TRP A 165 7.37 7.95 7.95
N GLU A 166 7.74 7.01 7.08
CA GLU A 166 6.84 6.14 6.34
C GLU A 166 7.03 4.68 6.78
N PHE A 167 5.97 3.90 6.67
CA PHE A 167 5.97 2.49 7.05
C PHE A 167 5.54 1.63 5.87
N LEU A 168 6.39 0.70 5.48
CA LEU A 168 6.10 -0.30 4.46
C LEU A 168 5.68 -1.61 5.14
N VAL A 169 4.57 -2.19 4.71
CA VAL A 169 4.03 -3.43 5.27
C VAL A 169 3.95 -4.51 4.20
N ASP A 170 4.69 -5.60 4.36
CA ASP A 170 4.51 -6.83 3.59
C ASP A 170 3.75 -7.84 4.45
N GLY A 171 2.52 -8.19 4.05
CA GLY A 171 1.60 -8.98 4.85
C GLY A 171 0.18 -8.46 4.70
N GLY A 172 -0.37 -7.84 5.75
CA GLY A 172 -1.67 -7.18 5.65
C GLY A 172 -2.03 -6.37 6.88
N PHE A 173 -3.17 -5.70 6.80
CA PHE A 173 -3.79 -5.04 7.94
C PHE A 173 -5.28 -5.35 7.99
N LYS A 174 -5.88 -5.11 9.16
CA LYS A 174 -7.32 -5.14 9.34
C LYS A 174 -7.87 -3.78 9.79
N ILE A 175 -9.15 -3.56 9.52
CA ILE A 175 -9.93 -2.38 9.92
C ILE A 175 -11.04 -2.78 10.91
N SER A 176 -11.62 -1.79 11.59
CA SER A 176 -12.69 -2.03 12.56
C SER A 176 -14.02 -2.39 11.88
N LYS A 177 -14.96 -2.93 12.67
CA LYS A 177 -16.31 -3.27 12.17
C LYS A 177 -17.05 -2.04 11.66
N GLU A 178 -16.88 -0.89 12.31
CA GLU A 178 -17.47 0.39 11.91
C GLU A 178 -16.99 0.79 10.51
N GLU A 179 -15.69 0.65 10.24
CA GLU A 179 -15.12 0.94 8.93
C GLU A 179 -15.61 -0.04 7.85
N ILE A 180 -15.76 -1.32 8.19
CA ILE A 180 -16.36 -2.31 7.28
C ILE A 180 -17.78 -1.88 6.90
N LEU A 181 -18.61 -1.53 7.88
CA LEU A 181 -20.01 -1.13 7.64
C LEU A 181 -20.10 0.14 6.81
N PHE A 182 -19.23 1.11 7.07
CA PHE A 182 -19.11 2.31 6.24
C PHE A 182 -18.81 1.93 4.77
N LEU A 183 -17.82 1.06 4.54
CA LEU A 183 -17.47 0.67 3.16
C LEU A 183 -18.58 -0.13 2.47
N ARG A 184 -19.35 -0.94 3.21
CA ARG A 184 -20.54 -1.62 2.65
C ARG A 184 -21.59 -0.61 2.16
N ASP A 185 -21.79 0.49 2.88
CA ASP A 185 -22.69 1.56 2.46
C ASP A 185 -22.17 2.29 1.21
N ILE A 186 -20.87 2.61 1.17
CA ILE A 186 -20.22 3.18 -0.02
C ILE A 186 -20.40 2.29 -1.25
N ILE A 187 -20.17 0.97 -1.12
CA ILE A 187 -20.34 0.02 -2.22
C ILE A 187 -21.78 0.03 -2.76
N ARG A 188 -22.79 0.00 -1.87
CA ARG A 188 -24.19 0.04 -2.29
C ARG A 188 -24.56 1.34 -3.00
N LYS A 189 -24.00 2.47 -2.56
CA LYS A 189 -24.30 3.80 -3.12
C LYS A 189 -23.59 4.07 -4.44
N ARG A 190 -22.32 3.67 -4.56
CA ARG A 190 -21.44 4.11 -5.66
C ARG A 190 -21.11 3.02 -6.67
N HIS A 191 -21.07 1.76 -6.23
CA HIS A 191 -20.51 0.66 -7.00
C HIS A 191 -21.54 -0.39 -7.41
N VAL A 192 -22.83 -0.11 -7.17
CA VAL A 192 -23.95 -0.99 -7.53
C VAL A 192 -24.03 -1.28 -9.02
N ASN A 193 -23.68 -0.30 -9.86
CA ASN A 193 -23.67 -0.45 -11.32
C ASN A 193 -22.55 -1.37 -11.80
N VAL A 194 -21.47 -1.50 -11.02
CA VAL A 194 -20.31 -2.33 -11.36
C VAL A 194 -20.53 -3.78 -10.90
N LEU A 195 -20.99 -3.96 -9.66
CA LEU A 195 -21.08 -5.29 -9.03
C LEU A 195 -22.46 -5.94 -9.17
N GLY A 196 -23.50 -5.15 -9.44
CA GLY A 196 -24.90 -5.61 -9.48
C GLY A 196 -25.54 -5.69 -8.08
N LYS A 197 -26.73 -5.13 -7.94
CA LYS A 197 -27.46 -5.05 -6.65
C LYS A 197 -27.70 -6.41 -6.01
N GLY A 198 -28.23 -7.38 -6.76
CA GLY A 198 -28.55 -8.71 -6.23
C GLY A 198 -27.32 -9.50 -5.78
N PHE A 199 -26.18 -9.31 -6.45
CA PHE A 199 -24.90 -9.90 -6.05
C PHE A 199 -24.41 -9.34 -4.72
N ILE A 200 -24.46 -8.00 -4.56
CA ILE A 200 -24.08 -7.34 -3.30
C ILE A 200 -24.95 -7.83 -2.14
N GLU A 201 -26.27 -7.82 -2.32
CA GLU A 201 -27.23 -8.22 -1.28
C GLU A 201 -27.01 -9.67 -0.84
N LYS A 202 -26.90 -10.59 -1.80
CA LYS A 202 -26.61 -12.01 -1.52
C LYS A 202 -25.28 -12.19 -0.79
N THR A 203 -24.23 -11.49 -1.23
CA THR A 203 -22.90 -11.65 -0.63
C THR A 203 -22.85 -11.14 0.80
N TYR A 204 -23.46 -9.98 1.08
CA TYR A 204 -23.49 -9.45 2.43
C TYR A 204 -24.38 -10.27 3.36
N GLN A 205 -25.45 -10.90 2.88
CA GLN A 205 -26.23 -11.86 3.68
C GLN A 205 -25.38 -13.05 4.15
N LEU A 206 -24.47 -13.55 3.30
CA LEU A 206 -23.55 -14.63 3.66
C LEU A 206 -22.46 -14.22 4.66
N HIS A 207 -22.19 -12.91 4.81
CA HIS A 207 -21.15 -12.35 5.68
C HIS A 207 -21.75 -11.48 6.81
N LEU A 208 -22.96 -11.85 7.27
CA LEU A 208 -23.63 -11.28 8.45
C LEU A 208 -23.30 -12.04 9.76
N LEU A 209 -22.41 -13.04 9.70
CA LEU A 209 -21.82 -13.74 10.86
C LEU A 209 -20.46 -13.14 11.22
#